data_AF-A0A6A5QH81-F1
#
_entry.id   AF-A0A6A5QH81-F1
#
_cell.length_a   1.000
_cell.length_b   1.000
_cell.length_c   1.000
_cell.angle_alpha   90.00
_cell.angle_beta   90.00
_cell.angle_gamma   90.00
#
_symmetry.space_group_name_H-M   'P 1'
#
loop_
_entity.id
_entity.type
_entity.pdbx_description
1 polymer ?
#
loop_
_entity_poly.entity_id
_entity_poly.type
_entity_poly.pdbx_seq_one_letter_code
_entity_poly.pdbx_strand_id
1 'polypeptide(L)'
;MTSIVQGFGAPSSDASGNINSGTEFLCMLSPPKEKVDGYDNSKPCSQQTISVPSLFRDAMTVREQVYGEQGIPLEAEFDEDDARSWHWIAYASVASTSMPPKCMRSDSGNTPADDARRASASASRMPVATIRLIPPPHGPNKYLDDAKEADKHADADPPVEEVVIAHPSEPYVKLGRLATLKAYRGMGLAGLLVNAVSDFAKLNPDTVYKPPSPTAMERAQIKEHGKEQHLAWEGLVMIHAQVKLKKMWEKHGFSEELRDGNGEVEIEAEPHWAEEGIEHMGMWKRLEVKRGRTGMSSTM
;
A
#
# COMPACT_ATOMS: atom_id res chain seq x y z
N MET A 1 -24.70 38.45 -15.56
CA MET A 1 -24.41 38.12 -14.14
C MET A 1 -23.18 37.23 -14.13
N THR A 2 -22.04 37.88 -13.93
CA THR A 2 -20.70 37.29 -13.78
C THR A 2 -20.60 36.69 -12.38
N SER A 3 -20.20 35.42 -12.27
CA SER A 3 -19.85 34.81 -10.99
C SER A 3 -18.35 34.54 -10.97
N ILE A 4 -17.69 35.16 -10.00
CA ILE A 4 -16.25 35.20 -9.78
C ILE A 4 -15.86 33.97 -8.96
N VAL A 5 -14.93 33.17 -9.47
CA VAL A 5 -14.22 32.15 -8.70
C VAL A 5 -13.06 32.85 -7.98
N GLN A 6 -13.13 32.92 -6.65
CA GLN A 6 -12.08 33.47 -5.81
C GLN A 6 -11.40 32.33 -5.06
N GLY A 7 -10.07 32.25 -5.19
CA GLY A 7 -9.25 31.16 -4.67
C GLY A 7 -8.66 31.40 -3.28
N PHE A 8 -8.08 30.30 -2.79
CA PHE A 8 -7.02 30.11 -1.80
C PHE A 8 -7.27 30.46 -0.33
N GLY A 9 -7.21 29.41 0.50
CA GLY A 9 -6.68 29.43 1.86
C GLY A 9 -5.86 28.16 2.08
N ALA A 10 -4.56 28.32 2.38
CA ALA A 10 -3.69 27.24 2.80
C ALA A 10 -4.05 26.77 4.22
N PRO A 11 -4.00 25.48 4.56
CA PRO A 11 -4.03 25.07 5.95
C PRO A 11 -2.61 24.88 6.49
N SER A 12 -2.35 25.69 7.51
CA SER A 12 -1.32 25.56 8.52
C SER A 12 -1.34 24.20 9.23
N SER A 13 -0.15 23.81 9.70
CA SER A 13 0.18 22.64 10.51
C SER A 13 -0.67 22.49 11.77
N ASP A 14 -0.78 21.23 12.20
CA ASP A 14 -1.42 20.71 13.43
C ASP A 14 -2.94 20.49 13.38
N ALA A 15 -3.33 19.33 12.83
CA ALA A 15 -4.51 18.60 13.30
C ALA A 15 -4.41 17.13 12.93
N SER A 16 -4.35 16.27 13.94
CA SER A 16 -4.71 14.86 13.89
C SER A 16 -6.15 14.72 13.41
N GLY A 17 -6.34 14.66 12.10
CA GLY A 17 -7.64 14.66 11.44
C GLY A 17 -7.62 13.68 10.29
N ASN A 18 -8.46 12.66 10.40
CA ASN A 18 -8.77 11.70 9.36
C ASN A 18 -9.09 12.45 8.06
N ILE A 19 -8.22 12.38 7.04
CA ILE A 19 -8.45 13.02 5.74
C ILE A 19 -9.50 12.18 5.00
N ASN A 20 -10.76 12.33 5.37
CA ASN A 20 -11.90 11.76 4.66
C ASN A 20 -12.57 12.86 3.84
N SER A 21 -12.11 13.03 2.61
CA SER A 21 -12.90 13.70 1.57
C SER A 21 -13.39 12.65 0.57
N GLY A 22 -14.65 12.25 0.72
CA GLY A 22 -15.47 11.74 -0.40
C GLY A 22 -15.33 10.26 -0.78
N THR A 23 -15.63 9.33 0.13
CA THR A 23 -16.45 8.09 -0.04
C THR A 23 -16.10 7.10 1.07
N GLU A 24 -17.09 6.69 1.88
CA GLU A 24 -16.93 5.71 2.98
C GLU A 24 -16.50 4.30 2.53
N PHE A 25 -16.34 4.10 1.21
CA PHE A 25 -16.02 2.85 0.56
C PHE A 25 -14.53 2.51 0.59
N LEU A 26 -13.65 3.52 0.66
CA LEU A 26 -12.20 3.34 0.67
C LEU A 26 -11.60 4.21 1.77
N CYS A 27 -10.81 3.62 2.66
CA CYS A 27 -10.09 4.33 3.70
C CYS A 27 -8.59 4.11 3.55
N MET A 28 -7.80 5.11 3.91
CA MET A 28 -6.35 5.04 3.98
C MET A 28 -5.90 5.24 5.42
N LEU A 29 -5.03 4.37 5.89
CA LEU A 29 -4.29 4.51 7.14
C LEU A 29 -2.85 4.91 6.82
N SER A 30 -2.43 6.07 7.31
CA SER A 30 -1.01 6.47 7.35
C SER A 30 -0.22 5.55 8.29
N PRO A 31 1.13 5.47 8.14
CA PRO A 31 1.98 4.56 8.91
C PRO A 31 1.63 4.53 10.40
N PRO A 32 1.22 3.36 10.94
CA PRO A 32 0.79 3.26 12.32
C PRO A 32 1.95 3.47 13.31
N LYS A 33 3.19 3.23 12.88
CA LYS A 33 4.42 3.38 13.67
C LYS A 33 4.29 2.62 15.00
N GLU A 34 4.63 3.28 16.09
CA GLU A 34 4.59 2.77 17.47
C GLU A 34 3.23 2.21 17.90
N LYS A 35 2.14 2.52 17.18
CA LYS A 35 0.78 2.03 17.52
C LYS A 35 0.61 0.53 17.30
N VAL A 36 1.53 -0.11 16.59
CA VAL A 36 1.57 -1.57 16.43
C VAL A 36 2.75 -2.19 17.18
N ASP A 37 3.44 -1.44 18.03
CA ASP A 37 4.50 -2.00 18.88
C ASP A 37 3.90 -3.01 19.87
N GLY A 38 4.53 -4.18 19.95
CA GLY A 38 4.05 -5.28 20.77
C GLY A 38 2.89 -6.07 20.15
N TYR A 39 2.66 -5.94 18.85
CA TYR A 39 1.76 -6.84 18.12
C TYR A 39 2.29 -8.28 18.20
N ASP A 40 1.42 -9.21 18.59
CA ASP A 40 1.76 -10.63 18.73
C ASP A 40 1.30 -11.39 17.49
N ASN A 41 2.21 -11.67 16.56
CA ASN A 41 1.89 -12.34 15.30
C ASN A 41 1.48 -13.83 15.47
N SER A 42 1.62 -14.41 16.66
CA SER A 42 1.08 -15.75 16.95
C SER A 42 -0.44 -15.74 17.23
N LYS A 43 -1.04 -14.56 17.33
CA LYS A 43 -2.46 -14.37 17.66
C LYS A 43 -3.19 -13.57 16.57
N PRO A 44 -4.46 -13.90 16.31
CA PRO A 44 -5.25 -13.13 15.34
C PRO A 44 -5.46 -11.71 15.85
N CYS A 45 -5.68 -10.75 14.94
CA CYS A 45 -5.83 -9.35 15.30
C CYS A 45 -6.98 -9.08 16.30
N SER A 46 -7.98 -9.96 16.32
CA SER A 46 -9.11 -9.92 17.28
C SER A 46 -8.71 -10.22 18.73
N GLN A 47 -7.58 -10.91 18.95
CA GLN A 47 -7.10 -11.33 20.27
C GLN A 47 -5.87 -10.54 20.75
N GLN A 48 -5.52 -9.46 20.04
CA GLN A 48 -4.41 -8.59 20.41
C GLN A 48 -4.70 -7.85 21.72
N THR A 49 -3.70 -7.80 22.60
CA THR A 49 -3.79 -7.10 23.89
C THR A 49 -3.50 -5.60 23.77
N ILE A 50 -2.83 -5.20 22.69
CA ILE A 50 -2.52 -3.79 22.41
C ILE A 50 -3.72 -3.07 21.80
N SER A 51 -3.74 -1.74 21.93
CA SER A 51 -4.78 -0.89 21.31
C SER A 51 -4.51 -0.69 19.81
N VAL A 52 -4.74 -1.72 19.01
CA VAL A 52 -4.55 -1.69 17.55
C VAL A 52 -5.49 -0.68 16.88
N PRO A 53 -4.98 0.21 15.98
CA PRO A 53 -5.82 1.11 15.19
C PRO A 53 -6.92 0.37 14.41
N SER A 54 -8.14 0.91 14.39
CA SER A 54 -9.30 0.25 13.77
C SER A 54 -9.07 -0.09 12.29
N LEU A 55 -8.54 0.85 11.49
CA LEU A 55 -8.23 0.61 10.09
C LEU A 55 -7.16 -0.48 9.89
N PHE A 56 -6.19 -0.57 10.80
CA PHE A 56 -5.18 -1.63 10.73
C PHE A 56 -5.80 -2.99 11.05
N ARG A 57 -6.66 -3.05 12.07
CA ARG A 57 -7.44 -4.25 12.41
C ARG A 57 -8.29 -4.72 11.23
N ASP A 58 -8.91 -3.79 10.50
CA ASP A 58 -9.70 -4.10 9.31
C ASP A 58 -8.84 -4.67 8.18
N ALA A 59 -7.64 -4.10 7.94
CA ALA A 59 -6.68 -4.65 6.99
C ALA A 59 -6.21 -6.07 7.38
N MET A 60 -5.86 -6.27 8.65
CA MET A 60 -5.44 -7.58 9.19
C MET A 60 -6.56 -8.62 9.08
N THR A 61 -7.81 -8.24 9.37
CA THR A 61 -8.96 -9.16 9.22
C THR A 61 -9.07 -9.72 7.80
N VAL A 62 -8.87 -8.87 6.78
CA VAL A 62 -8.91 -9.31 5.38
C VAL A 62 -7.70 -10.17 5.03
N ARG A 63 -6.50 -9.78 5.48
CA ARG A 63 -5.23 -10.49 5.28
C ARG A 63 -5.27 -11.89 5.85
N GLU A 64 -5.52 -12.01 7.16
CA GLU A 64 -5.61 -13.28 7.89
C GLU A 64 -6.56 -14.26 7.22
N GLN A 65 -7.71 -13.78 6.74
CA GLN A 65 -8.68 -14.62 6.04
C GLN A 65 -8.17 -15.07 4.65
N VAL A 66 -7.63 -14.15 3.84
CA VAL A 66 -7.24 -14.43 2.44
C VAL A 66 -5.97 -15.25 2.34
N TYR A 67 -4.99 -15.00 3.20
CA TYR A 67 -3.73 -15.72 3.21
C TYR A 67 -3.84 -17.02 4.02
N GLY A 68 -4.67 -17.06 5.07
CA GLY A 68 -5.05 -18.32 5.73
C GLY A 68 -5.75 -19.30 4.78
N GLU A 69 -6.59 -18.81 3.85
CA GLU A 69 -7.15 -19.63 2.74
C GLU A 69 -6.07 -20.25 1.83
N GLN A 70 -4.90 -19.63 1.73
CA GLN A 70 -3.76 -20.10 0.93
C GLN A 70 -2.81 -21.02 1.71
N GLY A 71 -3.06 -21.25 3.00
CA GLY A 71 -2.21 -22.05 3.87
C GLY A 71 -1.00 -21.29 4.42
N ILE A 72 -0.99 -19.95 4.30
CA ILE A 72 0.06 -19.10 4.87
C ILE A 72 -0.14 -19.05 6.40
N PRO A 73 0.91 -19.28 7.19
CA PRO A 73 0.83 -19.23 8.64
C PRO A 73 0.53 -17.81 9.15
N LEU A 74 -0.17 -17.72 10.28
CA LEU A 74 -0.56 -16.44 10.86
C LEU A 74 0.65 -15.58 11.23
N GLU A 75 1.76 -16.20 11.63
CA GLU A 75 2.97 -15.48 12.01
C GLU A 75 3.58 -14.67 10.85
N ALA A 76 3.34 -15.09 9.60
CA ALA A 76 3.79 -14.39 8.40
C ALA A 76 2.90 -13.18 8.04
N GLU A 77 1.73 -13.04 8.66
CA GLU A 77 0.80 -11.95 8.36
C GLU A 77 1.19 -10.62 8.98
N PHE A 78 2.13 -10.56 9.89
CA PHE A 78 2.64 -9.30 10.45
C PHE A 78 4.16 -9.27 10.38
N ASP A 79 4.72 -8.20 9.82
CA ASP A 79 6.16 -8.00 9.67
C ASP A 79 6.60 -6.60 10.12
N GLU A 80 7.91 -6.33 10.05
CA GLU A 80 8.49 -5.05 10.45
C GLU A 80 8.08 -3.86 9.55
N ASP A 81 7.64 -4.14 8.32
CA ASP A 81 7.21 -3.10 7.39
C ASP A 81 5.79 -2.59 7.72
N ASP A 82 4.98 -3.37 8.42
CA ASP A 82 3.61 -2.97 8.78
C ASP A 82 3.55 -1.66 9.58
N ALA A 83 4.55 -1.39 10.42
CA ALA A 83 4.65 -0.17 11.21
C ALA A 83 4.93 1.09 10.35
N ARG A 84 5.71 0.94 9.27
CA ARG A 84 6.13 2.06 8.40
C ARG A 84 5.28 2.21 7.14
N SER A 85 4.33 1.31 6.91
CA SER A 85 3.56 1.25 5.67
C SER A 85 2.24 2.01 5.73
N TRP A 86 1.79 2.51 4.58
CA TRP A 86 0.41 2.95 4.39
C TRP A 86 -0.47 1.76 4.02
N HIS A 87 -1.71 1.77 4.48
CA HIS A 87 -2.68 0.70 4.23
C HIS A 87 -3.95 1.28 3.63
N TRP A 88 -4.49 0.65 2.59
CA TRP A 88 -5.78 1.02 2.01
C TRP A 88 -6.76 -0.12 2.21
N ILE A 89 -7.96 0.19 2.68
CA ILE A 89 -9.01 -0.77 2.97
C ILE A 89 -10.26 -0.38 2.19
N ALA A 90 -10.75 -1.30 1.38
CA ALA A 90 -12.04 -1.17 0.71
C ALA A 90 -13.13 -1.88 1.53
N TYR A 91 -14.30 -1.24 1.64
CA TYR A 91 -15.43 -1.72 2.42
C TYR A 91 -16.64 -2.01 1.54
N ALA A 92 -17.33 -3.11 1.80
CA ALA A 92 -18.68 -3.33 1.29
C ALA A 92 -19.72 -2.82 2.29
N SER A 93 -20.78 -2.22 1.77
CA SER A 93 -21.98 -1.91 2.55
C SER A 93 -22.79 -3.20 2.75
N VAL A 94 -23.11 -3.53 3.99
CA VAL A 94 -23.97 -4.66 4.35
C VAL A 94 -25.21 -4.13 5.06
N ALA A 95 -26.39 -4.51 4.58
CA ALA A 95 -27.65 -4.03 5.15
C ALA A 95 -27.78 -4.54 6.60
N SER A 96 -27.91 -3.64 7.58
CA SER A 96 -28.20 -4.08 8.95
C SER A 96 -29.62 -4.62 9.01
N THR A 97 -29.77 -5.85 9.47
CA THR A 97 -31.05 -6.56 9.64
C THR A 97 -31.93 -5.99 10.77
N SER A 98 -31.58 -4.84 11.36
CA SER A 98 -32.34 -4.15 12.41
C SER A 98 -33.52 -3.31 11.91
N MET A 99 -33.82 -3.34 10.60
CA MET A 99 -34.98 -2.65 10.05
C MET A 99 -36.29 -3.32 10.51
N PRO A 100 -37.23 -2.61 11.15
CA PRO A 100 -38.53 -3.18 11.48
C PRO A 100 -39.25 -3.65 10.20
N PRO A 101 -40.04 -4.74 10.27
CA PRO A 101 -40.77 -5.30 9.13
C PRO A 101 -41.59 -4.23 8.39
N LYS A 102 -41.70 -4.36 7.07
CA LYS A 102 -42.41 -3.41 6.19
C LYS A 102 -43.86 -3.14 6.65
N CYS A 103 -44.50 -4.10 7.34
CA CYS A 103 -45.85 -3.98 7.88
C CYS A 103 -45.99 -3.02 9.08
N MET A 104 -44.89 -2.58 9.69
CA MET A 104 -44.88 -1.62 10.79
C MET A 104 -44.45 -0.20 10.37
N ARG A 105 -44.32 0.05 9.07
CA ARG A 105 -43.95 1.37 8.54
C ARG A 105 -45.22 2.17 8.24
N SER A 106 -45.31 3.39 8.77
CA SER A 106 -46.36 4.34 8.42
C SER A 106 -46.27 4.68 6.92
N ASP A 107 -47.40 4.65 6.21
CA ASP A 107 -47.59 4.99 4.77
C ASP A 107 -47.35 6.47 4.42
N SER A 108 -46.45 7.14 5.13
CA SER A 108 -46.05 8.50 4.77
C SER A 108 -45.10 8.44 3.58
N GLY A 109 -45.66 8.77 2.40
CA GLY A 109 -45.03 9.08 1.10
C GLY A 109 -43.51 9.18 1.01
N ASN A 110 -42.80 8.07 1.24
CA ASN A 110 -41.35 8.00 1.07
C ASN A 110 -41.02 7.80 -0.40
N THR A 111 -40.07 8.57 -0.92
CA THR A 111 -39.55 8.37 -2.27
C THR A 111 -38.52 7.24 -2.29
N PRO A 112 -38.24 6.60 -3.45
CA PRO A 112 -37.13 5.64 -3.59
C PRO A 112 -35.77 6.19 -3.15
N ALA A 113 -35.56 7.51 -3.28
CA ALA A 113 -34.34 8.18 -2.82
C ALA A 113 -34.25 8.31 -1.29
N ASP A 114 -35.38 8.42 -0.60
CA ASP A 114 -35.43 8.45 0.86
C ASP A 114 -35.24 7.05 1.46
N ASP A 115 -35.76 6.03 0.79
CA ASP A 115 -35.51 4.63 1.14
C ASP A 115 -34.04 4.24 0.89
N ALA A 116 -33.43 4.68 -0.21
CA ALA A 116 -31.99 4.51 -0.46
C ALA A 116 -31.13 5.22 0.58
N ARG A 117 -31.43 6.49 0.92
CA ARG A 117 -30.72 7.22 1.97
C ARG A 117 -30.86 6.55 3.34
N ARG A 118 -32.05 6.02 3.67
CA ARG A 118 -32.30 5.29 4.93
C ARG A 118 -31.60 3.92 4.96
N ALA A 119 -31.54 3.22 3.82
CA ALA A 119 -30.79 1.97 3.69
C ALA A 119 -29.28 2.19 3.89
N SER A 120 -28.71 3.25 3.29
CA SER A 120 -27.31 3.63 3.52
C SER A 120 -27.06 4.04 4.97
N ALA A 121 -27.95 4.82 5.59
CA ALA A 121 -27.79 5.27 6.98
C ALA A 121 -27.88 4.13 8.02
N SER A 122 -28.40 2.97 7.65
CA SER A 122 -28.52 1.80 8.52
C SER A 122 -27.56 0.67 8.13
N ALA A 123 -26.81 0.78 7.05
CA ALA A 123 -25.88 -0.27 6.64
C ALA A 123 -24.63 -0.25 7.51
N SER A 124 -24.21 -1.41 8.01
CA SER A 124 -22.86 -1.56 8.56
C SER A 124 -21.87 -1.75 7.41
N ARG A 125 -20.59 -1.46 7.65
CA ARG A 125 -19.54 -1.62 6.66
C ARG A 125 -18.66 -2.80 7.04
N MET A 126 -18.32 -3.63 6.06
CA MET A 126 -17.44 -4.78 6.22
C MET A 126 -16.18 -4.55 5.39
N PRO A 127 -14.96 -4.69 5.94
CA PRO A 127 -13.75 -4.64 5.13
C PRO A 127 -13.69 -5.87 4.22
N VAL A 128 -13.37 -5.66 2.95
CA VAL A 128 -13.43 -6.71 1.91
C VAL A 128 -12.18 -6.82 1.06
N ALA A 129 -11.36 -5.78 1.02
CA ALA A 129 -10.08 -5.81 0.33
C ALA A 129 -9.08 -4.86 0.98
N THR A 130 -7.78 -5.17 0.87
CA THR A 130 -6.70 -4.33 1.37
C THR A 130 -5.46 -4.39 0.49
N ILE A 131 -4.63 -3.35 0.54
CA ILE A 131 -3.28 -3.30 -0.05
C ILE A 131 -2.37 -2.45 0.85
N ARG A 132 -1.07 -2.77 0.86
CA ARG A 132 -0.03 -2.10 1.62
C ARG A 132 0.97 -1.41 0.68
N LEU A 133 1.38 -0.18 1.02
CA LEU A 133 2.50 0.52 0.41
C LEU A 133 3.62 0.66 1.44
N ILE A 134 4.79 0.11 1.12
CA ILE A 134 6.00 0.17 1.94
C ILE A 134 6.91 1.26 1.35
N PRO A 135 7.29 2.29 2.13
CA PRO A 135 8.21 3.32 1.64
C PRO A 135 9.66 2.83 1.64
N PRO A 136 10.54 3.41 0.80
CA PRO A 136 11.99 3.21 0.92
C PRO A 136 12.55 3.75 2.24
N PRO A 137 13.74 3.29 2.69
CA PRO A 137 14.61 2.30 2.05
C PRO A 137 14.14 0.85 2.21
N HIS A 138 14.61 0.00 1.29
CA HIS A 138 14.46 -1.46 1.25
C HIS A 138 15.83 -2.13 1.35
N GLY A 139 15.90 -3.31 1.97
CA GLY A 139 17.06 -4.19 1.89
C GLY A 139 17.16 -4.91 0.55
N PRO A 140 18.26 -5.63 0.27
CA PRO A 140 18.33 -6.55 -0.86
C PRO A 140 17.24 -7.64 -0.77
N ASN A 141 16.81 -8.20 -1.90
CA ASN A 141 15.85 -9.30 -1.92
C ASN A 141 16.51 -10.54 -1.30
N LYS A 142 16.14 -10.80 -0.04
CA LYS A 142 16.58 -11.94 0.76
C LYS A 142 16.33 -13.31 0.12
N TYR A 143 15.46 -13.40 -0.89
CA TYR A 143 15.13 -14.67 -1.56
C TYR A 143 16.08 -15.01 -2.71
N LEU A 144 16.96 -14.08 -3.11
CA LEU A 144 17.94 -14.29 -4.18
C LEU A 144 19.32 -14.73 -3.66
N ASP A 145 19.56 -14.66 -2.34
CA ASP A 145 20.79 -15.16 -1.73
C ASP A 145 20.80 -16.70 -1.72
N ASP A 146 21.77 -17.30 -2.42
CA ASP A 146 21.98 -18.74 -2.47
C ASP A 146 22.17 -19.34 -1.06
N ALA A 147 21.10 -19.98 -0.55
CA ALA A 147 21.09 -21.03 0.46
C ALA A 147 21.93 -20.82 1.74
N LYS A 148 21.26 -20.48 2.85
CA LYS A 148 21.44 -21.13 4.17
C LYS A 148 20.45 -20.61 5.22
N GLU A 149 19.45 -21.44 5.45
CA GLU A 149 18.70 -21.71 6.68
C GLU A 149 17.22 -21.84 6.33
N ALA A 150 16.62 -22.92 6.83
CA ALA A 150 15.26 -23.33 6.55
C ALA A 150 14.28 -22.17 6.80
N ASP A 151 13.39 -21.98 5.83
CA ASP A 151 12.04 -21.40 5.92
C ASP A 151 11.69 -20.89 7.33
N LYS A 152 12.16 -19.67 7.62
CA LYS A 152 11.83 -18.92 8.83
C LYS A 152 11.33 -17.55 8.41
N HIS A 153 10.05 -17.56 8.03
CA HIS A 153 9.03 -16.54 8.25
C HIS A 153 9.54 -15.18 8.73
N ALA A 154 10.05 -14.39 7.79
CA ALA A 154 10.19 -12.96 8.00
C ALA A 154 10.04 -12.29 6.64
N ASP A 155 8.83 -11.82 6.29
CA ASP A 155 8.64 -10.97 5.09
C ASP A 155 9.27 -9.55 5.27
N ALA A 156 9.94 -9.33 6.38
CA ALA A 156 10.88 -8.25 6.67
C ALA A 156 12.02 -8.14 5.62
N ASP A 157 12.27 -6.95 5.06
CA ASP A 157 13.47 -6.68 4.27
C ASP A 157 14.68 -6.48 5.24
N PRO A 158 15.73 -7.32 5.23
CA PRO A 158 16.79 -7.23 6.24
C PRO A 158 17.55 -5.90 6.20
N PRO A 159 18.06 -5.40 7.34
CA PRO A 159 19.05 -4.33 7.33
C PRO A 159 20.34 -4.79 6.65
N VAL A 160 20.87 -3.88 5.83
CA VAL A 160 21.93 -4.04 4.82
C VAL A 160 23.17 -4.77 5.34
N GLU A 161 23.42 -5.97 4.85
CA GLU A 161 24.78 -6.50 4.66
C GLU A 161 24.95 -6.97 3.21
N GLU A 162 26.13 -6.69 2.68
CA GLU A 162 26.45 -6.65 1.25
C GLU A 162 26.41 -8.03 0.59
N VAL A 163 25.39 -8.27 -0.25
CA VAL A 163 25.49 -9.22 -1.36
C VAL A 163 25.07 -8.54 -2.66
N VAL A 164 25.93 -8.71 -3.66
CA VAL A 164 25.85 -8.10 -4.99
C VAL A 164 24.85 -8.90 -5.83
N ILE A 165 23.57 -8.67 -5.59
CA ILE A 165 22.51 -8.97 -6.55
C ILE A 165 21.86 -7.63 -6.90
N ALA A 166 21.67 -7.38 -8.20
CA ALA A 166 21.41 -6.07 -8.80
C ALA A 166 20.02 -5.51 -8.47
N HIS A 167 19.72 -5.29 -7.18
CA HIS A 167 18.62 -4.42 -6.81
C HIS A 167 18.92 -3.00 -7.26
N PRO A 168 17.90 -2.26 -7.75
CA PRO A 168 18.11 -0.89 -8.17
C PRO A 168 18.67 -0.08 -7.01
N SER A 169 19.73 0.68 -7.31
CA SER A 169 20.27 1.67 -6.37
C SER A 169 19.32 2.85 -6.16
N GLU A 170 18.36 3.04 -7.08
CA GLU A 170 17.30 4.02 -6.94
C GLU A 170 16.31 3.61 -5.84
N PRO A 171 15.92 4.53 -4.94
CA PRO A 171 14.79 4.34 -4.04
C PRO A 171 13.56 3.89 -4.83
N TYR A 172 12.86 2.89 -4.31
CA TYR A 172 11.59 2.46 -4.86
C TYR A 172 10.59 2.24 -3.74
N VAL A 173 9.33 2.11 -4.12
CA VAL A 173 8.23 1.78 -3.22
C VAL A 173 7.81 0.35 -3.48
N LYS A 174 7.58 -0.46 -2.44
CA LYS A 174 7.07 -1.83 -2.59
C LYS A 174 5.57 -1.89 -2.30
N LEU A 175 4.79 -2.47 -3.19
CA LEU A 175 3.39 -2.81 -2.90
C LEU A 175 3.28 -4.27 -2.50
N GLY A 176 2.54 -4.52 -1.43
CA GLY A 176 2.35 -5.86 -0.87
C GLY A 176 0.98 -6.02 -0.24
N ARG A 177 0.73 -7.20 0.32
CA ARG A 177 -0.49 -7.50 1.07
C ARG A 177 -1.79 -7.19 0.31
N LEU A 178 -1.77 -7.33 -1.02
CA LEU A 178 -2.98 -7.19 -1.83
C LEU A 178 -3.88 -8.39 -1.60
N ALA A 179 -4.95 -8.18 -0.84
CA ALA A 179 -5.90 -9.21 -0.47
C ALA A 179 -7.33 -8.78 -0.80
N THR A 180 -8.16 -9.72 -1.25
CA THR A 180 -9.58 -9.50 -1.47
C THR A 180 -10.35 -10.74 -1.08
N LEU A 181 -11.33 -10.57 -0.20
CA LEU A 181 -12.19 -11.65 0.27
C LEU A 181 -12.85 -12.37 -0.91
N LYS A 182 -12.92 -13.70 -0.85
CA LYS A 182 -13.37 -14.56 -1.95
C LYS A 182 -14.69 -14.15 -2.59
N ALA A 183 -15.68 -13.76 -1.77
CA ALA A 183 -17.00 -13.33 -2.23
C ALA A 183 -17.01 -12.01 -3.02
N TYR A 184 -15.94 -11.22 -2.94
CA TYR A 184 -15.81 -9.91 -3.56
C TYR A 184 -14.76 -9.86 -4.68
N ARG A 185 -14.15 -11.01 -5.01
CA ARG A 185 -13.21 -11.14 -6.14
C ARG A 185 -13.96 -10.95 -7.46
N GLY A 186 -13.26 -10.44 -8.48
CA GLY A 186 -13.85 -10.17 -9.80
C GLY A 186 -14.70 -8.89 -9.90
N MET A 187 -14.87 -8.14 -8.80
CA MET A 187 -15.63 -6.89 -8.76
C MET A 187 -14.76 -5.63 -9.01
N GLY A 188 -13.49 -5.81 -9.42
CA GLY A 188 -12.57 -4.70 -9.70
C GLY A 188 -11.88 -4.07 -8.49
N LEU A 189 -12.08 -4.59 -7.27
CA LEU A 189 -11.50 -4.03 -6.04
C LEU A 189 -9.97 -3.99 -6.03
N ALA A 190 -9.31 -5.03 -6.55
CA ALA A 190 -7.85 -5.06 -6.65
C ALA A 190 -7.32 -3.90 -7.51
N GLY A 191 -7.93 -3.68 -8.68
CA GLY A 191 -7.57 -2.57 -9.55
C GLY A 191 -7.85 -1.21 -8.94
N LEU A 192 -8.97 -1.07 -8.21
CA LEU A 192 -9.28 0.15 -7.46
C LEU A 192 -8.19 0.46 -6.43
N LEU A 193 -7.77 -0.53 -5.66
CA LEU A 193 -6.75 -0.39 -4.63
C LEU A 193 -5.38 -0.02 -5.24
N VAL A 194 -4.95 -0.74 -6.29
CA VAL A 194 -3.70 -0.45 -7.00
C VAL A 194 -3.68 0.98 -7.57
N ASN A 195 -4.80 1.42 -8.14
CA ASN A 195 -4.93 2.80 -8.65
C ASN A 195 -4.89 3.83 -7.52
N ALA A 196 -5.65 3.62 -6.44
CA ALA A 196 -5.68 4.54 -5.31
C ALA A 196 -4.30 4.73 -4.65
N VAL A 197 -3.55 3.64 -4.48
CA VAL A 197 -2.19 3.68 -3.98
C VAL A 197 -1.26 4.42 -4.94
N SER A 198 -1.34 4.09 -6.24
CA SER A 198 -0.51 4.72 -7.26
C SER A 198 -0.77 6.23 -7.34
N ASP A 199 -2.03 6.64 -7.29
CA ASP A 199 -2.43 8.04 -7.36
C ASP A 199 -1.99 8.82 -6.11
N PHE A 200 -2.15 8.22 -4.92
CA PHE A 200 -1.61 8.80 -3.70
C PHE A 200 -0.10 9.00 -3.80
N ALA A 201 0.65 7.98 -4.22
CA ALA A 201 2.10 8.03 -4.28
C ALA A 201 2.59 9.07 -5.31
N LYS A 202 1.96 9.14 -6.49
CA LYS A 202 2.25 10.17 -7.52
C LYS A 202 2.06 11.60 -7.01
N LEU A 203 1.03 11.83 -6.19
CA LEU A 203 0.67 13.14 -5.69
C LEU A 203 1.45 13.54 -4.43
N ASN A 204 2.04 12.58 -3.73
CA ASN A 204 2.70 12.80 -2.43
C ASN A 204 4.11 12.19 -2.37
N PRO A 205 5.00 12.43 -3.35
CA PRO A 205 6.32 11.80 -3.38
C PRO A 205 7.16 12.13 -2.13
N ASP A 206 7.09 13.37 -1.62
CA ASP A 206 7.83 13.81 -0.43
C ASP A 206 7.29 13.23 0.89
N THR A 207 6.02 12.79 0.88
CA THR A 207 5.43 12.08 2.03
C THR A 207 5.90 10.63 2.03
N VAL A 208 6.02 10.03 0.85
CA VAL A 208 6.39 8.62 0.67
C VAL A 208 7.89 8.41 0.86
N TYR A 209 8.74 9.28 0.33
CA TYR A 209 10.18 9.20 0.49
C TYR A 209 10.73 10.40 1.25
N LYS A 210 11.47 10.11 2.31
CA LYS A 210 12.26 11.10 3.02
C LYS A 210 13.73 10.86 2.70
N PRO A 211 14.40 11.82 2.04
CA PRO A 211 15.81 11.64 1.72
C PRO A 211 16.65 11.50 2.99
N PRO A 212 17.75 10.74 2.92
CA PRO A 212 18.69 10.62 4.03
C PRO A 212 19.25 11.98 4.45
N SER A 213 19.63 12.12 5.73
CA SER A 213 20.21 13.37 6.23
C SER A 213 21.53 13.70 5.53
N PRO A 214 21.93 14.99 5.44
CA PRO A 214 23.21 15.37 4.86
C PRO A 214 24.41 14.59 5.42
N THR A 215 24.41 14.34 6.73
CA THR A 215 25.45 13.54 7.39
C THR A 215 25.44 12.07 6.97
N ALA A 216 24.26 11.49 6.75
CA ALA A 216 24.15 10.12 6.23
C ALA A 216 24.60 10.05 4.77
N MET A 217 24.27 11.07 3.97
CA MET A 217 24.68 11.19 2.57
C MET A 217 26.21 11.29 2.43
N GLU A 218 26.85 12.18 3.20
CA GLU A 218 28.32 12.32 3.21
C GLU A 218 29.01 11.00 3.57
N ARG A 219 28.51 10.28 4.58
CA ARG A 219 29.06 8.96 4.97
C ARG A 219 28.94 7.93 3.85
N ALA A 220 27.80 7.90 3.16
CA ALA A 220 27.58 6.97 2.06
C ALA A 220 28.43 7.36 0.83
N GLN A 221 28.62 8.65 0.53
CA GLN A 221 29.46 9.11 -0.59
C GLN A 221 30.94 8.74 -0.39
N ILE A 222 31.42 8.78 0.86
CA ILE A 222 32.77 8.33 1.23
C ILE A 222 32.92 6.81 1.06
N LYS A 223 31.89 6.01 1.41
CA LYS A 223 31.91 4.55 1.29
C LYS A 223 31.78 4.07 -0.16
N GLU A 224 30.91 4.70 -0.95
CA GLU A 224 30.54 4.26 -2.30
C GLU A 224 31.37 4.89 -3.42
N HIS A 225 32.55 5.44 -3.08
CA HIS A 225 33.50 5.99 -4.06
C HIS A 225 32.88 7.03 -5.02
N GLY A 226 31.96 7.87 -4.51
CA GLY A 226 31.41 8.99 -5.28
C GLY A 226 30.28 8.64 -6.27
N LYS A 227 29.57 7.52 -6.10
CA LYS A 227 28.32 7.28 -6.83
C LYS A 227 27.25 8.33 -6.49
N GLU A 228 26.49 8.73 -7.51
CA GLU A 228 25.43 9.72 -7.41
C GLU A 228 24.29 9.17 -6.54
N GLN A 229 23.95 9.85 -5.44
CA GLN A 229 22.88 9.41 -4.56
C GLN A 229 21.54 9.97 -5.01
N HIS A 230 20.53 9.11 -5.03
CA HIS A 230 19.16 9.50 -5.35
C HIS A 230 18.55 10.30 -4.20
N LEU A 231 18.61 11.63 -4.35
CA LEU A 231 18.05 12.62 -3.43
C LEU A 231 16.51 12.62 -3.43
N ALA A 232 15.89 11.90 -4.36
CA ALA A 232 14.45 11.81 -4.48
C ALA A 232 14.03 10.46 -5.06
N TRP A 233 12.82 10.04 -4.72
CA TRP A 233 12.15 8.92 -5.36
C TRP A 233 11.58 9.39 -6.71
N GLU A 234 11.88 8.66 -7.79
CA GLU A 234 11.48 9.05 -9.15
C GLU A 234 10.31 8.20 -9.68
N GLY A 235 9.56 7.58 -8.77
CA GLY A 235 8.34 6.86 -9.10
C GLY A 235 8.51 5.36 -9.32
N LEU A 236 9.69 4.79 -9.05
CA LEU A 236 9.89 3.34 -9.15
C LEU A 236 9.03 2.58 -8.13
N VAL A 237 8.28 1.58 -8.60
CA VAL A 237 7.42 0.73 -7.78
C VAL A 237 7.71 -0.73 -8.07
N MET A 238 7.86 -1.52 -7.02
CA MET A 238 8.12 -2.96 -7.05
C MET A 238 6.96 -3.74 -6.43
N ILE A 239 6.76 -4.96 -6.91
CA ILE A 239 5.91 -5.97 -6.28
C ILE A 239 6.62 -7.33 -6.28
N HIS A 240 6.37 -8.10 -5.23
CA HIS A 240 6.56 -9.56 -5.24
C HIS A 240 5.25 -10.18 -5.72
N ALA A 241 5.20 -10.56 -6.99
CA ALA A 241 4.00 -11.11 -7.61
C ALA A 241 4.06 -12.64 -7.61
N GLN A 242 3.00 -13.30 -7.15
CA GLN A 242 2.81 -14.73 -7.45
C GLN A 242 2.78 -14.92 -8.96
N VAL A 243 3.54 -15.88 -9.50
CA VAL A 243 3.67 -16.09 -10.96
C VAL A 243 2.31 -16.25 -11.65
N LYS A 244 1.35 -16.89 -10.98
CA LYS A 244 -0.03 -17.08 -11.47
C LYS A 244 -0.79 -15.77 -11.69
N LEU A 245 -0.40 -14.68 -11.04
CA LEU A 245 -1.03 -13.36 -11.12
C LEU A 245 -0.33 -12.38 -12.07
N LYS A 246 0.74 -12.80 -12.76
CA LYS A 246 1.49 -11.98 -13.73
C LYS A 246 0.59 -11.17 -14.68
N LYS A 247 -0.36 -11.84 -15.35
CA LYS A 247 -1.27 -11.19 -16.31
C LYS A 247 -2.20 -10.14 -15.68
N MET A 248 -2.48 -10.25 -14.39
CA MET A 248 -3.27 -9.25 -13.67
C MET A 248 -2.41 -8.00 -13.44
N TRP A 249 -1.17 -8.19 -12.98
CA TRP A 249 -0.22 -7.11 -12.75
C TRP A 249 0.21 -6.40 -14.05
N GLU A 250 0.39 -7.13 -15.15
CA GLU A 250 0.64 -6.56 -16.49
C GLU A 250 -0.47 -5.59 -16.92
N LYS A 251 -1.74 -5.92 -16.66
CA LYS A 251 -2.88 -5.01 -16.94
C LYS A 251 -2.83 -3.73 -16.12
N HIS A 252 -2.14 -3.76 -14.98
CA HIS A 252 -1.91 -2.59 -14.13
C HIS A 252 -0.57 -1.91 -14.40
N GLY A 253 0.14 -2.29 -15.48
CA GLY A 253 1.35 -1.64 -15.96
C GLY A 253 2.63 -2.08 -15.26
N PHE A 254 2.63 -3.25 -14.61
CA PHE A 254 3.83 -3.87 -14.07
C PHE A 254 4.45 -4.83 -15.09
N SER A 255 5.78 -4.93 -15.12
CA SER A 255 6.51 -5.88 -15.97
C SER A 255 7.70 -6.48 -15.21
N GLU A 256 8.09 -7.72 -15.54
CA GLU A 256 9.29 -8.33 -14.95
C GLU A 256 10.56 -7.56 -15.36
N GLU A 257 10.63 -7.20 -16.64
CA GLU A 257 11.66 -6.31 -17.18
C GLU A 257 11.02 -4.94 -17.43
N LEU A 258 11.50 -3.90 -16.74
CA LEU A 258 11.03 -2.54 -16.93
C LEU A 258 11.85 -1.87 -18.03
N ARG A 259 11.16 -1.27 -19.00
CA ARG A 259 11.77 -0.52 -20.09
C ARG A 259 11.36 0.94 -20.04
N ASP A 260 12.28 1.82 -20.39
CA ASP A 260 12.04 3.26 -20.45
C ASP A 260 11.23 3.65 -21.70
N GLY A 261 10.96 4.96 -21.86
CA GLY A 261 10.22 5.49 -23.01
C GLY A 261 10.94 5.33 -24.37
N ASN A 262 12.24 5.03 -24.36
CA ASN A 262 13.05 4.76 -25.56
C ASN A 262 13.15 3.26 -25.88
N GLY A 263 12.65 2.41 -24.98
CA GLY A 263 12.71 0.95 -25.09
C GLY A 263 13.96 0.33 -24.47
N GLU A 264 14.82 1.11 -23.83
CA GLU A 264 16.00 0.63 -23.12
C GLU A 264 15.59 -0.03 -21.81
N VAL A 265 16.34 -1.06 -21.40
CA VAL A 265 16.06 -1.77 -20.15
C VAL A 265 16.49 -0.91 -18.98
N GLU A 266 15.53 -0.52 -18.16
CA GLU A 266 15.75 0.25 -16.94
C GLU A 266 16.01 -0.70 -15.76
N ILE A 267 15.22 -1.78 -15.66
CA ILE A 267 15.35 -2.83 -14.66
C ILE A 267 15.27 -4.19 -15.35
N GLU A 268 16.30 -5.02 -15.15
CA GLU A 268 16.33 -6.40 -15.64
C GLU A 268 15.38 -7.30 -14.85
N ALA A 269 14.88 -8.36 -15.50
CA ALA A 269 14.06 -9.34 -14.81
C ALA A 269 14.87 -10.10 -13.75
N GLU A 270 14.35 -10.12 -12.52
CA GLU A 270 14.91 -10.92 -11.43
C GLU A 270 14.60 -12.41 -11.64
N PRO A 271 15.48 -13.33 -11.18
CA PRO A 271 15.15 -14.75 -11.11
C PRO A 271 13.87 -14.98 -10.30
N HIS A 272 13.09 -15.99 -10.67
CA HIS A 272 11.92 -16.39 -9.87
C HIS A 272 12.38 -17.09 -8.60
N TRP A 273 11.67 -16.88 -7.50
CA TRP A 273 11.97 -17.49 -6.20
C TRP A 273 10.74 -18.16 -5.59
N ALA A 274 10.96 -18.97 -4.55
CA ALA A 274 9.90 -19.55 -3.75
C ALA A 274 9.74 -18.75 -2.45
N GLU A 275 8.51 -18.36 -2.13
CA GLU A 275 8.14 -17.63 -0.91
C GLU A 275 6.86 -18.25 -0.36
N GLU A 276 6.91 -18.73 0.88
CA GLU A 276 5.81 -19.45 1.57
C GLU A 276 5.23 -20.62 0.72
N GLY A 277 6.12 -21.35 0.04
CA GLY A 277 5.76 -22.47 -0.83
C GLY A 277 5.10 -22.08 -2.16
N ILE A 278 5.07 -20.79 -2.50
CA ILE A 278 4.49 -20.25 -3.74
C ILE A 278 5.60 -19.61 -4.59
N GLU A 279 5.60 -19.90 -5.88
CA GLU A 279 6.52 -19.28 -6.84
C GLU A 279 6.15 -17.80 -7.05
N HIS A 280 7.14 -16.94 -6.90
CA HIS A 280 7.05 -15.48 -7.01
C HIS A 280 8.08 -14.93 -8.01
N MET A 281 7.80 -13.73 -8.51
CA MET A 281 8.66 -12.94 -9.39
C MET A 281 8.63 -11.47 -9.00
N GLY A 282 9.73 -10.76 -9.26
CA GLY A 282 9.80 -9.32 -9.15
C GLY A 282 9.12 -8.68 -10.35
N MET A 283 8.22 -7.73 -10.12
CA MET A 283 7.70 -6.90 -11.21
C MET A 283 7.76 -5.43 -10.84
N TRP A 284 7.99 -4.61 -11.85
CA TRP A 284 8.36 -3.22 -11.73
C TRP A 284 7.43 -2.33 -12.54
N LYS A 285 7.24 -1.11 -12.06
CA LYS A 285 6.45 -0.07 -12.73
C LYS A 285 7.02 1.30 -12.38
N ARG A 286 7.10 2.19 -13.38
CA ARG A 286 7.42 3.60 -13.15
C ARG A 286 6.15 4.46 -13.11
N LEU A 287 6.06 5.32 -12.09
CA LEU A 287 5.00 6.31 -11.93
C LEU A 287 5.51 7.70 -12.32
N GLU A 288 4.69 8.46 -13.04
CA GLU A 288 4.93 9.89 -13.27
C GLU A 288 4.63 10.69 -11.99
N VAL A 289 5.65 10.92 -11.18
CA VAL A 289 5.55 11.68 -9.91
C VAL A 289 5.42 13.18 -10.16
N LYS A 290 4.47 13.84 -9.47
CA LYS A 290 4.29 15.29 -9.54
C LYS A 290 5.10 15.95 -8.43
N ARG A 291 6.29 16.46 -8.75
CA ARG A 291 7.00 17.35 -7.83
C ARG A 291 6.38 18.74 -7.87
N GLY A 292 6.10 19.30 -6.71
CA GLY A 292 5.80 20.73 -6.61
C GLY A 292 6.97 21.50 -7.23
N ARG A 293 6.71 22.53 -8.03
CA ARG A 293 7.76 23.45 -8.49
C ARG A 293 8.37 24.14 -7.27
N THR A 294 9.37 23.54 -6.65
CA THR A 294 10.31 24.28 -5.81
C THR A 294 11.16 25.06 -6.80
N GLY A 295 10.77 26.32 -7.03
CA GLY A 295 11.40 27.19 -8.00
C GLY A 295 12.88 27.40 -7.68
N MET A 296 13.76 26.73 -8.41
CA MET A 296 15.05 27.29 -8.77
C MET A 296 14.92 27.80 -10.20
N SER A 297 14.45 29.05 -10.32
CA SER A 297 14.72 29.86 -11.50
C SER A 297 16.22 30.15 -11.48
N SER A 298 17.02 29.26 -12.05
CA SER A 298 18.34 29.63 -12.54
C SER A 298 18.11 30.58 -13.71
N THR A 299 18.11 31.87 -13.40
CA THR A 299 18.23 32.92 -14.41
C THR A 299 19.65 33.44 -14.32
N MET A 300 20.31 33.38 -15.48
CA MET A 300 21.58 34.02 -15.80
C MET A 300 21.58 35.51 -15.46
#